data_AF-A0A2V2UTI8-F1
#
_entry.id   AF-A0A2V2UTI8-F1
#
_cell.length_a   1.000
_cell.length_b   1.000
_cell.length_c   1.000
_cell.angle_alpha   90.00
_cell.angle_beta   90.00
_cell.angle_gamma   90.00
#
_symmetry.space_group_name_H-M   'P 1'
#
loop_
_entity.id
_entity.type
_entity.pdbx_description
1 polymer ?
#
loop_
_entity_poly.entity_id
_entity_poly.type
_entity_poly.pdbx_seq_one_letter_code
_entity_poly.pdbx_strand_id
1 'polypeptide(L)'
;MRVCQATHDYINGGRHYLPLCREDVLFILEEHPSGWWTAQNVKGEKGIVPSTFLREFVICPPVEVLLHEHSLILTAKRFSVDLSSHAPAPLNKGEVLLQWETPCEKTALAELERGIGDLLVQRETVRQVLRESLKDLDRNTREPFNDEGNCKKNAVFLETKLATLRQRMNLLEAHRKQLKSALRSLRDNVLLTKCRAPVKLIGRVREFLGEEPVPTSRIPPYLNSLHDQLERLHGDVRVGEERLFLLSKNIHELECSCQEAKELLSYRISLRDSKIRAFLKFWSEKAEAAKEKYLQRKLQSLHLESLHQEEELRLRQLMQKRRATYMEAEDECRHWKEKTKQTKFFLEEKATLDQLNQAILQVTEEERVWRKKLLSTRINKQEPNTKGEEEGKD
;
A
#
# COMPACT_ATOMS: atom_id res chain seq x y z
N MET A 1 20.49 8.57 -19.30
CA MET A 1 19.05 8.65 -19.67
C MET A 1 18.64 10.11 -19.53
N ARG A 2 18.40 10.80 -20.64
CA ARG A 2 18.11 12.24 -20.65
C ARG A 2 16.60 12.47 -20.72
N VAL A 3 16.13 13.50 -20.01
CA VAL A 3 14.73 13.93 -20.01
C VAL A 3 14.66 15.25 -20.75
N CYS A 4 13.78 15.32 -21.75
CA CYS A 4 13.58 16.52 -22.55
C CYS A 4 12.11 16.91 -22.56
N GLN A 5 11.85 18.19 -22.71
CA GLN A 5 10.52 18.77 -22.85
C GLN A 5 10.31 19.24 -24.29
N ALA A 6 9.16 18.91 -24.87
CA ALA A 6 8.76 19.39 -26.18
C ALA A 6 8.47 20.90 -26.14
N THR A 7 9.08 21.64 -27.05
CA THR A 7 8.92 23.09 -27.19
C THR A 7 7.81 23.47 -28.16
N HIS A 8 7.48 22.57 -29.09
CA HIS A 8 6.50 22.78 -30.14
C HIS A 8 5.69 21.49 -30.36
N ASP A 9 4.48 21.65 -30.90
CA ASP A 9 3.65 20.53 -31.32
C ASP A 9 4.27 19.87 -32.56
N TYR A 10 4.24 18.54 -32.61
CA TYR A 10 4.68 17.76 -33.75
C TYR A 10 3.72 16.60 -33.98
N ILE A 11 2.92 16.67 -35.06
CA ILE A 11 2.00 15.61 -35.44
C ILE A 11 2.42 15.10 -36.81
N ASN A 12 2.84 13.84 -36.87
CA ASN A 12 3.16 13.17 -38.11
C ASN A 12 2.40 11.84 -38.19
N GLY A 13 1.76 11.57 -39.32
CA GLY A 13 0.86 10.40 -39.51
C GLY A 13 1.57 9.06 -39.71
N GLY A 14 2.91 9.01 -39.63
CA GLY A 14 3.67 7.78 -39.83
C GLY A 14 3.78 6.94 -38.55
N ARG A 15 3.62 5.62 -38.68
CA ARG A 15 3.62 4.64 -37.55
C ARG A 15 4.87 4.64 -36.66
N HIS A 16 5.98 5.20 -37.12
CA HIS A 16 7.25 5.21 -36.39
C HIS A 16 7.54 6.55 -35.70
N TYR A 17 6.73 7.57 -35.95
CA TYR A 17 6.89 8.89 -35.34
C TYR A 17 6.03 9.00 -34.09
N LEU A 18 6.58 9.66 -33.06
CA LEU A 18 5.84 9.93 -31.84
C LEU A 18 5.20 11.31 -31.94
N PRO A 19 3.88 11.44 -31.82
CA PRO A 19 3.24 12.75 -31.76
C PRO A 19 3.63 13.46 -30.46
N LEU A 20 3.96 14.74 -30.57
CA LEU A 20 4.32 15.61 -29.45
C LEU A 20 3.30 16.74 -29.32
N CYS A 21 2.90 17.01 -28.09
CA CYS A 21 2.30 18.28 -27.72
C CYS A 21 3.35 19.14 -27.02
N ARG A 22 3.24 20.46 -27.17
CA ARG A 22 4.06 21.44 -26.48
C ARG A 22 3.94 21.21 -24.97
N GLU A 23 5.09 21.28 -24.31
CA GLU A 23 5.29 20.97 -22.88
C GLU A 23 5.30 19.47 -22.50
N ASP A 24 5.11 18.55 -23.46
CA ASP A 24 5.24 17.11 -23.19
C ASP A 24 6.65 16.75 -22.72
N VAL A 25 6.72 15.88 -21.70
CA VAL A 25 7.98 15.37 -21.16
C VAL A 25 8.27 13.98 -21.73
N LEU A 26 9.49 13.82 -22.22
CA LEU A 26 9.93 12.65 -22.99
C LEU A 26 11.25 12.11 -22.43
N PHE A 27 11.38 10.78 -22.45
CA PHE A 27 12.63 10.09 -22.14
C PHE A 27 13.37 9.77 -23.44
N ILE A 28 14.59 10.28 -23.58
CA ILE A 28 15.42 9.99 -24.75
C ILE A 28 16.12 8.65 -24.54
N LEU A 29 15.79 7.69 -25.41
CA LEU A 29 16.33 6.34 -25.40
C LEU A 29 17.59 6.25 -26.26
N GLU A 30 17.58 6.87 -27.44
CA GLU A 30 18.69 6.83 -28.39
C GLU A 30 18.78 8.14 -29.19
N GLU A 31 20.00 8.67 -29.33
CA GLU A 31 20.29 9.90 -30.05
C GLU A 31 20.93 9.56 -31.40
N HIS A 32 20.23 9.82 -32.50
CA HIS A 32 20.79 9.66 -33.84
C HIS A 32 21.40 10.98 -34.34
N PRO A 33 22.58 10.96 -34.99
CA PRO A 33 23.26 12.17 -35.49
C PRO A 33 22.50 12.88 -36.63
N SER A 34 21.47 12.27 -37.22
CA SER A 34 20.59 12.90 -38.20
C SER A 34 19.65 13.96 -37.59
N GLY A 35 19.65 14.12 -36.26
CA GLY A 35 18.76 15.04 -35.54
C GLY A 35 17.39 14.45 -35.22
N TRP A 36 17.18 13.15 -35.47
CA TRP A 36 15.95 12.41 -35.13
C TRP A 36 16.23 11.43 -34.00
N TRP A 37 15.60 11.62 -32.85
CA TRP A 37 15.88 10.84 -31.64
C TRP A 37 14.76 9.87 -31.35
N THR A 38 15.11 8.72 -30.78
CA THR A 38 14.13 7.75 -30.29
C THR A 38 13.76 8.14 -28.87
N ALA A 39 12.49 8.51 -28.68
CA ALA A 39 11.96 8.95 -27.40
C ALA A 39 10.79 8.08 -26.93
N GLN A 40 10.54 8.12 -25.63
CA GLN A 40 9.40 7.48 -24.99
C GLN A 40 8.59 8.52 -24.20
N ASN A 41 7.29 8.59 -24.44
CA ASN A 41 6.41 9.49 -23.69
C ASN A 41 6.03 8.92 -22.31
N VAL A 42 5.37 9.74 -21.49
CA VAL A 42 4.85 9.34 -20.17
C VAL A 42 3.81 8.21 -20.23
N LYS A 43 3.18 7.99 -21.39
CA LYS A 43 2.25 6.88 -21.62
C LYS A 43 2.96 5.57 -21.99
N GLY A 44 4.28 5.60 -22.13
CA GLY A 44 5.12 4.45 -22.47
C GLY A 44 5.24 4.17 -23.97
N GLU A 45 4.63 4.98 -24.84
CA GLU A 45 4.72 4.87 -26.29
C GLU A 45 6.09 5.33 -26.77
N LYS A 46 6.67 4.60 -27.72
CA LYS A 46 8.00 4.87 -28.27
C LYS A 46 7.87 5.30 -29.72
N GLY A 47 8.69 6.27 -30.12
CA GLY A 47 8.78 6.67 -31.52
C GLY A 47 9.87 7.69 -31.74
N ILE A 48 10.00 8.09 -33.00
CA ILE A 48 11.05 8.99 -33.47
C ILE A 48 10.53 10.43 -33.40
N VAL A 49 11.35 11.33 -32.87
CA VAL A 49 11.04 12.75 -32.68
C VAL A 49 12.19 13.63 -33.16
N PRO A 50 11.91 14.81 -33.72
CA PRO A 50 12.96 15.75 -34.10
C PRO A 50 13.59 16.39 -32.84
N SER A 51 14.90 16.27 -32.71
CA SER A 51 15.68 16.85 -31.61
C SER A 51 15.55 18.36 -31.48
N THR A 52 15.33 19.06 -32.60
CA THR A 52 15.13 20.51 -32.65
C THR A 52 13.85 20.98 -31.95
N PHE A 53 12.90 20.07 -31.71
CA PHE A 53 11.64 20.35 -31.03
C PHE A 53 11.76 20.10 -29.52
N LEU A 54 12.93 19.70 -29.05
CA LEU A 54 13.17 19.30 -27.67
C LEU A 54 14.11 20.27 -26.96
N ARG A 55 13.82 20.55 -25.69
CA ARG A 55 14.70 21.26 -24.77
C ARG A 55 15.04 20.37 -23.59
N GLU A 56 16.27 20.43 -23.12
CA GLU A 56 16.68 19.67 -21.94
C GLU A 56 15.86 20.10 -20.71
N PHE A 57 15.22 19.12 -20.07
CA PHE A 57 14.35 19.36 -18.92
C PHE A 57 15.10 19.00 -17.64
N VAL A 58 15.61 20.03 -16.97
CA VAL A 58 16.29 19.87 -15.68
C VAL A 58 15.23 19.87 -14.59
N ILE A 59 15.03 18.71 -13.97
CA ILE A 59 14.23 18.63 -12.74
C ILE A 59 15.09 19.21 -11.62
N CYS A 60 14.83 20.46 -11.25
CA CYS A 60 15.39 21.01 -10.02
C CYS A 60 14.82 20.20 -8.84
N PRO A 61 15.67 19.59 -7.99
CA PRO A 61 15.16 18.90 -6.83
C PRO A 61 14.43 19.90 -5.92
N PRO A 62 13.26 19.54 -5.38
CA PRO A 62 12.47 20.44 -4.55
C PRO A 62 13.24 20.74 -3.26
N VAL A 63 13.86 21.92 -3.21
CA VAL A 63 14.76 22.33 -2.14
C VAL A 63 14.04 22.35 -0.79
N GLU A 64 12.76 22.75 -0.76
CA GLU A 64 11.99 22.76 0.49
C GLU A 64 11.81 21.34 1.07
N VAL A 65 11.60 20.35 0.20
CA VAL A 65 11.45 18.95 0.60
C VAL A 65 12.77 18.38 1.09
N LEU A 66 13.87 18.67 0.38
CA LEU A 66 15.21 18.23 0.80
C LEU A 66 15.62 18.86 2.14
N LEU A 67 15.31 20.14 2.37
CA LEU A 67 15.56 20.80 3.66
C LEU A 67 14.71 20.20 4.78
N HIS A 68 13.46 19.87 4.50
CA HIS A 68 12.57 19.20 5.45
C HIS A 68 13.07 17.80 5.81
N GLU A 69 13.45 16.99 4.83
CA GLU A 69 14.03 15.66 5.04
C GLU A 69 15.34 15.73 5.81
N HIS A 70 16.21 16.70 5.49
CA HIS A 70 17.46 16.92 6.24
C HIS A 70 17.18 17.29 7.71
N SER A 71 16.19 18.14 7.97
CA SER A 71 15.76 18.48 9.33
C SER A 71 15.24 17.26 10.10
N LEU A 72 14.45 16.40 9.44
CA LEU A 72 13.96 15.15 10.02
C LEU A 72 15.11 14.18 10.33
N ILE A 73 16.09 14.04 9.43
CA ILE A 73 17.27 13.20 9.64
C ILE A 73 18.09 13.70 10.83
N LEU A 74 18.31 15.01 10.95
CA LEU A 74 19.01 15.59 12.11
C LEU A 74 18.24 15.38 13.40
N THR A 75 16.92 15.52 13.36
CA THR A 75 16.05 15.28 14.52
C THR A 75 16.09 13.82 14.93
N ALA A 76 15.99 12.89 13.99
CA ALA A 76 16.06 11.46 14.25
C ALA A 76 17.42 11.02 14.82
N LYS A 77 18.53 11.61 14.35
CA LYS A 77 19.85 11.41 14.96
C LYS A 77 19.90 11.81 16.43
N ARG A 78 19.17 12.85 16.85
CA ARG A 78 19.05 13.23 18.28
C ARG A 78 18.32 12.17 19.11
N PHE A 79 17.44 11.39 18.48
CA PHE A 79 16.72 10.28 19.11
C PHE A 79 17.41 8.92 18.86
N SER A 80 18.65 8.89 18.37
CA SER A 80 19.38 7.67 18.01
C SER A 80 18.66 6.79 16.99
N VAL A 81 17.78 7.39 16.16
CA VAL A 81 17.06 6.71 15.09
C VAL A 81 17.79 6.96 13.76
N ASP A 82 18.27 5.89 13.13
CA ASP A 82 18.90 5.98 11.81
C ASP A 82 17.87 5.87 10.68
N LEU A 83 17.41 7.04 10.19
CA LEU A 83 16.51 7.13 9.03
C LEU A 83 17.23 6.93 7.69
N SER A 84 18.57 6.90 7.64
CA SER A 84 19.32 6.79 6.39
C SER A 84 19.34 5.37 5.82
N SER A 85 19.14 4.36 6.67
CA SER A 85 19.21 2.96 6.27
C SER A 85 17.97 2.45 5.50
N HIS A 86 16.88 3.24 5.41
CA HIS A 86 15.56 2.85 4.87
C HIS A 86 14.98 1.54 5.42
N ALA A 87 15.62 0.95 6.43
CA ALA A 87 15.18 -0.24 7.13
C ALA A 87 14.63 0.21 8.49
N PRO A 88 13.43 -0.24 8.91
CA PRO A 88 13.00 -0.03 10.28
C PRO A 88 14.02 -0.70 11.20
N ALA A 89 14.54 0.06 12.17
CA ALA A 89 15.45 -0.48 13.18
C ALA A 89 14.80 -1.72 13.81
N PRO A 90 15.48 -2.89 13.79
CA PRO A 90 14.91 -4.10 14.35
C PRO A 90 14.64 -3.88 15.83
N LEU A 91 13.40 -4.12 16.27
CA LEU A 91 13.05 -4.16 17.69
C LEU A 91 13.74 -5.37 18.33
N ASN A 92 15.00 -5.21 18.69
CA ASN A 92 15.76 -6.22 19.42
C ASN A 92 15.14 -6.37 20.81
N LYS A 93 14.59 -7.55 21.10
CA LYS A 93 14.15 -7.98 22.44
C LYS A 93 15.40 -8.10 23.35
N GLY A 94 15.94 -6.98 23.81
CA GLY A 94 17.14 -6.98 24.64
C GLY A 94 17.95 -5.68 24.64
N GLU A 95 17.60 -4.68 23.84
CA GLU A 95 18.21 -3.36 24.00
C GLU A 95 17.68 -2.73 25.29
N VAL A 96 18.52 -2.79 26.33
CA VAL A 96 18.46 -1.86 27.45
C VAL A 96 18.52 -0.48 26.80
N LEU A 97 17.40 0.26 26.85
CA LEU A 97 17.36 1.68 26.51
C LEU A 97 18.56 2.31 27.24
N LEU A 98 19.58 2.72 26.48
CA LEU A 98 20.70 3.48 27.01
C LEU A 98 20.07 4.60 27.83
N GLN A 99 20.27 4.54 29.14
CA GLN A 99 19.81 5.56 30.07
C GLN A 99 20.22 6.90 29.48
N TRP A 100 19.25 7.79 29.31
CA TRP A 100 19.46 9.15 28.85
C TRP A 100 20.62 9.78 29.66
N GLU A 101 21.80 9.89 29.06
CA GLU A 101 22.98 10.50 29.71
C GLU A 101 22.82 12.03 29.85
N THR A 102 21.75 12.60 29.29
CA THR A 102 21.35 13.98 29.58
C THR A 102 20.17 13.96 30.55
N PRO A 103 20.29 14.60 31.74
CA PRO A 103 19.17 14.77 32.62
C PRO A 103 18.16 15.69 31.92
N CYS A 104 17.16 15.09 31.28
CA CYS A 104 16.02 15.83 30.77
C CYS A 104 15.30 16.39 31.99
N GLU A 105 15.42 17.71 32.20
CA GLU A 105 14.73 18.41 33.29
C GLU A 105 13.25 18.03 33.24
N LYS A 106 12.74 17.45 34.32
CA LYS A 106 11.36 16.92 34.39
C LYS A 106 10.30 17.98 34.04
N THR A 107 10.64 19.25 34.17
CA THR A 107 9.89 20.41 33.69
C THR A 107 9.68 20.39 32.17
N ALA A 108 10.70 20.11 31.37
CA ALA A 108 10.62 20.09 29.90
C ALA A 108 9.78 18.92 29.36
N LEU A 109 9.80 17.76 30.01
CA LEU A 109 8.96 16.62 29.65
C LEU A 109 7.48 16.87 29.98
N ALA A 110 7.18 17.40 31.17
CA ALA A 110 5.80 17.75 31.54
C ALA A 110 5.23 18.89 30.69
N GLU A 111 6.07 19.85 30.27
CA GLU A 111 5.69 20.91 29.33
C GLU A 111 5.47 20.37 27.91
N LEU A 112 6.29 19.43 27.46
CA LEU A 112 6.13 18.76 26.17
C LEU A 112 4.87 17.89 26.15
N GLU A 113 4.63 17.09 27.19
CA GLU A 113 3.42 16.27 27.33
C GLU A 113 2.17 17.15 27.37
N ARG A 114 2.22 18.28 28.08
CA ARG A 114 1.15 19.28 28.09
C ARG A 114 0.95 19.91 26.72
N GLY A 115 2.02 20.30 26.02
CA GLY A 115 1.95 20.87 24.68
C GLY A 115 1.43 19.89 23.64
N ILE A 116 1.79 18.62 23.72
CA ILE A 116 1.24 17.54 22.88
C ILE A 116 -0.25 17.35 23.21
N GLY A 117 -0.61 17.35 24.50
CA GLY A 117 -2.00 17.30 24.95
C GLY A 117 -2.83 18.45 24.37
N ASP A 118 -2.32 19.68 24.46
CA ASP A 118 -2.98 20.89 23.95
C ASP A 118 -3.13 20.84 22.42
N LEU A 119 -2.11 20.39 21.69
CA LEU A 119 -2.18 20.21 20.23
C LEU A 119 -3.18 19.13 19.81
N LEU A 120 -3.26 18.03 20.56
CA LEU A 120 -4.26 16.99 20.31
C LEU A 120 -5.68 17.48 20.58
N VAL A 121 -5.87 18.27 21.63
CA VAL A 121 -7.15 18.93 21.93
C VAL A 121 -7.52 19.92 20.84
N GLN A 122 -6.58 20.78 20.39
CA GLN A 122 -6.79 21.72 19.28
C GLN A 122 -7.12 21.00 17.97
N ARG A 123 -6.44 19.89 17.67
CA ARG A 123 -6.76 19.08 16.50
C ARG A 123 -8.16 18.48 16.59
N GLU A 124 -8.55 18.03 17.78
CA GLU A 124 -9.88 17.47 18.02
C GLU A 124 -10.98 18.51 17.91
N THR A 125 -10.78 19.72 18.44
CA THR A 125 -11.75 20.81 18.34
C THR A 125 -11.93 21.25 16.90
N VAL A 126 -10.85 21.44 16.13
CA VAL A 126 -10.93 21.76 14.69
C VAL A 126 -11.64 20.66 13.92
N ARG A 127 -11.37 19.38 14.24
CA ARG A 127 -12.05 18.24 13.62
C ARG A 127 -13.55 18.22 13.93
N GLN A 128 -13.92 18.56 15.17
CA GLN A 128 -15.31 18.62 15.60
C GLN A 128 -16.05 19.77 14.90
N VAL A 129 -15.45 20.96 14.83
CA VAL A 129 -15.98 22.10 14.08
C VAL A 129 -16.17 21.75 12.61
N LEU A 130 -15.19 21.11 11.98
CA LEU A 130 -15.30 20.69 10.57
C LEU A 130 -16.40 19.63 10.37
N ARG A 131 -16.58 18.71 11.32
CA ARG A 131 -17.70 17.76 11.32
C ARG A 131 -19.05 18.44 11.48
N GLU A 132 -19.14 19.48 12.30
CA GLU A 132 -20.35 20.28 12.47
C GLU A 132 -20.65 21.09 11.21
N SER A 133 -19.65 21.76 10.62
CA SER A 133 -19.79 22.42 9.31
C SER A 133 -20.21 21.45 8.21
N LEU A 134 -19.69 20.23 8.20
CA LEU A 134 -20.12 19.20 7.24
C LEU A 134 -21.54 18.69 7.50
N LYS A 135 -21.96 18.58 8.77
CA LYS A 135 -23.34 18.25 9.12
C LYS A 135 -24.30 19.37 8.77
N ASP A 136 -23.88 20.62 8.92
CA ASP A 136 -24.65 21.80 8.50
C ASP A 136 -24.75 21.86 6.98
N LEU A 137 -23.66 21.56 6.26
CA LEU A 137 -23.67 21.44 4.81
C LEU A 137 -24.57 20.28 4.33
N ASP A 138 -24.52 19.11 4.98
CA ASP A 138 -25.38 17.95 4.70
C ASP A 138 -26.85 18.24 5.07
N ARG A 139 -27.12 19.01 6.14
CA ARG A 139 -28.47 19.52 6.44
C ARG A 139 -28.95 20.50 5.37
N ASN A 140 -28.10 21.40 4.89
CA ASN A 140 -28.42 22.36 3.83
C ASN A 140 -28.56 21.69 2.45
N THR A 141 -27.95 20.51 2.24
CA THR A 141 -28.14 19.71 1.02
C THR A 141 -29.25 18.66 1.12
N ARG A 142 -29.66 18.27 2.35
CA ARG A 142 -30.83 17.41 2.63
C ARG A 142 -32.12 18.17 2.88
N GLU A 143 -32.10 19.50 3.04
CA GLU A 143 -33.28 20.27 2.69
C GLU A 143 -33.56 19.94 1.22
N PRO A 144 -34.68 19.27 0.91
CA PRO A 144 -34.97 18.95 -0.47
C PRO A 144 -35.06 20.28 -1.20
N PHE A 145 -34.14 20.51 -2.13
CA PHE A 145 -34.28 21.46 -3.21
C PHE A 145 -35.59 21.11 -3.93
N ASN A 146 -36.69 21.69 -3.43
CA ASN A 146 -38.03 21.62 -3.99
C ASN A 146 -38.19 22.65 -5.13
N ASP A 147 -37.10 23.07 -5.77
CA ASP A 147 -37.10 24.26 -6.62
C ASP A 147 -37.23 23.99 -8.13
N GLU A 148 -37.24 22.74 -8.58
CA GLU A 148 -37.75 22.47 -9.94
C GLU A 148 -39.29 22.53 -10.01
N GLY A 149 -39.97 22.24 -8.89
CA GLY A 149 -41.43 22.39 -8.77
C GLY A 149 -41.87 23.82 -8.49
N ASN A 150 -41.07 24.59 -7.75
CA ASN A 150 -41.44 25.93 -7.27
C ASN A 150 -41.37 26.99 -8.38
N CYS A 151 -40.37 26.94 -9.28
CA CYS A 151 -40.33 27.83 -10.45
C CYS A 151 -41.53 27.60 -11.39
N LYS A 152 -41.93 26.34 -11.61
CA LYS A 152 -43.13 26.03 -12.42
C LYS A 152 -44.42 26.46 -11.73
N LYS A 153 -44.54 26.28 -10.42
CA LYS A 153 -45.70 26.74 -9.64
C LYS A 153 -45.81 28.27 -9.62
N ASN A 154 -44.69 28.99 -9.50
CA ASN A 154 -44.66 30.44 -9.54
C ASN A 154 -44.94 30.99 -10.94
N ALA A 155 -44.44 30.33 -12.00
CA ALA A 155 -44.77 30.67 -13.38
C ALA A 155 -46.28 30.46 -13.66
N VAL A 156 -46.83 29.29 -13.28
CA VAL A 156 -48.27 28.98 -13.44
C VAL A 156 -49.14 29.91 -12.57
N PHE A 157 -48.69 30.26 -11.36
CA PHE A 157 -49.38 31.23 -10.50
C PHE A 157 -49.38 32.65 -11.09
N LEU A 158 -48.27 33.09 -11.69
CA LEU A 158 -48.19 34.38 -12.35
C LEU A 158 -49.01 34.40 -13.65
N GLU A 159 -49.01 33.33 -14.43
CA GLU A 159 -49.83 33.18 -15.63
C GLU A 159 -51.32 33.18 -15.32
N THR A 160 -51.76 32.47 -14.27
CA THR A 160 -53.15 32.47 -13.82
C THR A 160 -53.57 33.84 -13.27
N LYS A 161 -52.67 34.54 -12.57
CA LYS A 161 -52.91 35.92 -12.11
C LYS A 161 -52.99 36.93 -13.26
N LEU A 162 -52.17 36.76 -14.30
CA LEU A 162 -52.26 37.55 -15.53
C LEU A 162 -53.54 37.26 -16.31
N ALA A 163 -53.97 36.00 -16.38
CA ALA A 163 -55.21 35.60 -17.04
C ALA A 163 -56.44 36.19 -16.34
N THR A 164 -56.48 36.16 -15.01
CA THR A 164 -57.57 36.76 -14.21
C THR A 164 -57.62 38.28 -14.34
N LEU A 165 -56.46 38.96 -14.39
CA LEU A 165 -56.41 40.40 -14.65
C LEU A 165 -56.89 40.76 -16.06
N ARG A 166 -56.50 39.97 -17.08
CA ARG A 166 -56.99 40.15 -18.46
C ARG A 166 -58.51 39.94 -18.55
N GLN A 167 -59.05 38.93 -17.89
CA GLN A 167 -60.50 38.72 -17.82
C GLN A 167 -61.22 39.90 -17.15
N ARG A 168 -60.68 40.42 -16.04
CA ARG A 168 -61.26 41.57 -15.34
C ARG A 168 -61.24 42.83 -16.22
N MET A 169 -60.16 43.04 -16.96
CA MET A 169 -60.05 44.15 -17.91
C MET A 169 -61.08 44.03 -19.04
N ASN A 170 -61.24 42.83 -19.62
CA ASN A 170 -62.24 42.56 -20.65
C ASN A 170 -63.67 42.75 -20.13
N LEU A 171 -63.97 42.34 -18.89
CA LEU A 171 -65.27 42.57 -18.25
C LEU A 171 -65.55 44.06 -18.05
N LEU A 172 -64.57 44.83 -17.57
CA LEU A 172 -64.70 46.28 -17.42
C LEU A 172 -64.90 46.97 -18.77
N GLU A 173 -64.22 46.50 -19.81
CA GLU A 173 -64.38 47.04 -21.16
C GLU A 173 -65.74 46.68 -21.78
N ALA A 174 -66.24 45.46 -21.54
CA ALA A 174 -67.59 45.06 -21.92
C ALA A 174 -68.66 45.90 -21.19
N HIS A 175 -68.50 46.12 -19.88
CA HIS A 175 -69.39 46.97 -19.10
C HIS A 175 -69.34 48.43 -19.58
N ARG A 176 -68.17 48.94 -19.94
CA ARG A 176 -68.02 50.26 -20.56
C ARG A 176 -68.76 50.34 -21.90
N LYS A 177 -68.67 49.30 -22.75
CA LYS A 177 -69.40 49.24 -24.02
C LYS A 177 -70.92 49.18 -23.80
N GLN A 178 -71.38 48.42 -22.81
CA GLN A 178 -72.79 48.31 -22.42
C GLN A 178 -73.34 49.63 -21.86
N LEU A 179 -72.59 50.33 -21.01
CA LEU A 179 -72.96 51.66 -20.53
C LEU A 179 -73.04 52.67 -21.67
N LYS A 180 -72.10 52.62 -22.62
CA LYS A 180 -72.16 53.47 -23.82
C LYS A 180 -73.39 53.18 -24.68
N SER A 181 -73.75 51.91 -24.90
CA SER A 181 -74.94 51.57 -25.68
C SER A 181 -76.24 51.93 -24.96
N ALA A 182 -76.31 51.74 -23.63
CA ALA A 182 -77.44 52.18 -22.81
C ALA A 182 -77.61 53.70 -22.77
N LEU A 183 -76.50 54.45 -22.70
CA LEU A 183 -76.52 55.91 -22.78
C LEU A 183 -76.93 56.41 -24.17
N ARG A 184 -76.53 55.71 -25.25
CA ARG A 184 -77.02 56.00 -26.61
C ARG A 184 -78.52 55.75 -26.72
N SER A 185 -79.02 54.60 -26.27
CA SER A 185 -80.46 54.31 -26.35
C SER A 185 -81.29 55.27 -25.49
N LEU A 186 -80.82 55.63 -24.29
CA LEU A 186 -81.46 56.63 -23.44
C LEU A 186 -81.48 58.00 -24.12
N ARG A 187 -80.38 58.43 -24.73
CA ARG A 187 -80.30 59.67 -25.52
C ARG A 187 -81.31 59.66 -26.67
N ASP A 188 -81.33 58.59 -27.45
CA ASP A 188 -82.18 58.48 -28.63
C ASP A 188 -83.67 58.46 -28.21
N ASN A 189 -84.01 57.81 -27.10
CA ASN A 189 -85.34 57.86 -26.49
C ASN A 189 -85.73 59.27 -25.99
N VAL A 190 -84.80 60.00 -25.36
CA VAL A 190 -85.01 61.39 -24.89
C VAL A 190 -85.21 62.34 -26.08
N LEU A 191 -84.51 62.11 -27.19
CA LEU A 191 -84.68 62.87 -28.44
C LEU A 191 -86.03 62.56 -29.11
N LEU A 192 -86.47 61.30 -29.12
CA LEU A 192 -87.74 60.88 -29.69
C LEU A 192 -88.96 61.34 -28.87
N THR A 193 -88.84 61.37 -27.54
CA THR A 193 -89.94 61.76 -26.62
C THR A 193 -90.11 63.27 -26.43
N LYS A 194 -89.32 64.12 -27.10
CA LYS A 194 -89.36 65.60 -27.01
C LYS A 194 -89.34 66.15 -25.57
N CYS A 195 -88.71 65.43 -24.64
CA CYS A 195 -88.51 65.92 -23.28
C CYS A 195 -87.54 67.11 -23.28
N ARG A 196 -87.83 68.17 -22.51
CA ARG A 196 -86.93 69.34 -22.32
C ARG A 196 -85.72 68.94 -21.47
N ALA A 197 -84.76 68.25 -22.07
CA ALA A 197 -83.48 67.95 -21.44
C ALA A 197 -82.51 69.15 -21.58
N PRO A 198 -81.74 69.50 -20.54
CA PRO A 198 -80.76 70.58 -20.61
C PRO A 198 -79.69 70.32 -21.68
N VAL A 199 -79.49 71.26 -22.60
CA VAL A 199 -78.54 71.13 -23.74
C VAL A 199 -77.11 70.79 -23.28
N LYS A 200 -76.71 71.27 -22.09
CA LYS A 200 -75.40 70.97 -21.48
C LYS A 200 -75.23 69.49 -21.12
N LEU A 201 -76.30 68.82 -20.68
CA LEU A 201 -76.27 67.39 -20.34
C LEU A 201 -76.15 66.53 -21.60
N ILE A 202 -76.87 66.88 -22.67
CA ILE A 202 -76.76 66.21 -23.97
C ILE A 202 -75.35 66.36 -24.55
N GLY A 203 -74.74 67.55 -24.41
CA GLY A 203 -73.34 67.78 -24.79
C GLY A 203 -72.35 66.91 -24.03
N ARG A 204 -72.48 66.80 -22.70
CA ARG A 204 -71.62 65.92 -21.88
C ARG A 204 -71.76 64.44 -22.20
N VAL A 205 -72.97 63.99 -22.52
CA VAL A 205 -73.22 62.60 -22.96
C VAL A 205 -72.57 62.35 -24.33
N ARG A 206 -72.61 63.33 -25.24
CA ARG A 206 -71.95 63.26 -26.56
C ARG A 206 -70.42 63.23 -26.44
N GLU A 207 -69.84 64.03 -25.54
CA GLU A 207 -68.40 64.01 -25.19
C GLU A 207 -67.99 62.62 -24.66
N PHE A 208 -68.77 62.02 -23.74
CA PHE A 208 -68.47 60.72 -23.17
C PHE A 208 -68.58 59.56 -24.19
N LEU A 209 -69.46 59.70 -25.18
CA LEU A 209 -69.62 58.75 -26.28
C LEU A 209 -68.51 58.86 -27.34
N GLY A 210 -67.73 59.95 -27.33
CA GLY A 210 -66.62 60.19 -28.25
C GLY A 210 -67.03 60.79 -29.60
N GLU A 211 -68.21 61.41 -29.68
CA GLU A 211 -68.80 61.94 -30.92
C GLU A 211 -68.51 63.44 -31.14
N GLU A 212 -67.88 64.13 -30.18
CA GLU A 212 -67.31 65.48 -30.34
C GLU A 212 -65.87 65.55 -29.76
N PRO A 213 -64.95 66.32 -30.38
CA PRO A 213 -63.58 66.46 -29.89
C PRO A 213 -63.54 67.22 -28.56
N VAL A 214 -62.97 66.57 -27.53
CA VAL A 214 -62.83 67.07 -26.16
C VAL A 214 -61.97 68.35 -26.11
N PRO A 215 -62.30 69.37 -25.29
CA PRO A 215 -61.42 70.52 -25.06
C PRO A 215 -60.13 70.06 -24.34
N THR A 216 -59.01 70.17 -25.04
CA THR A 216 -57.80 69.35 -24.89
C THR A 216 -56.78 69.88 -23.86
N SER A 217 -57.18 70.59 -22.80
CA SER A 217 -56.21 71.37 -22.01
C SER A 217 -55.60 70.70 -20.77
N ARG A 218 -56.15 69.60 -20.24
CA ARG A 218 -55.63 68.95 -19.01
C ARG A 218 -55.17 67.49 -19.13
N ILE A 219 -55.50 66.82 -20.23
CA ILE A 219 -55.15 65.41 -20.47
C ILE A 219 -53.71 65.25 -20.99
N PRO A 220 -53.18 66.12 -21.88
CA PRO A 220 -51.81 65.99 -22.38
C PRO A 220 -50.69 66.05 -21.33
N PRO A 221 -50.70 66.96 -20.33
CA PRO A 221 -49.58 67.05 -19.39
C PRO A 221 -49.49 65.87 -18.41
N TYR A 222 -50.62 65.28 -18.02
CA TYR A 222 -50.65 64.08 -17.19
C TYR A 222 -50.16 62.84 -17.95
N LEU A 223 -50.57 62.70 -19.21
CA LEU A 223 -50.05 61.64 -20.07
C LEU A 223 -48.54 61.78 -20.26
N ASN A 224 -48.04 62.98 -20.54
CA ASN A 224 -46.60 63.20 -20.70
C ASN A 224 -45.82 62.86 -19.41
N SER A 225 -46.33 63.26 -18.24
CA SER A 225 -45.71 62.89 -16.96
C SER A 225 -45.68 61.37 -16.71
N LEU A 226 -46.70 60.63 -17.15
CA LEU A 226 -46.70 59.16 -17.05
C LEU A 226 -45.72 58.53 -18.04
N HIS A 227 -45.60 59.07 -19.26
CA HIS A 227 -44.61 58.60 -20.23
C HIS A 227 -43.19 58.85 -19.73
N ASP A 228 -42.90 60.02 -19.16
CA ASP A 228 -41.59 60.33 -18.56
C ASP A 228 -41.25 59.38 -17.41
N GLN A 229 -42.21 59.04 -16.56
CA GLN A 229 -42.01 58.07 -15.48
C GLN A 229 -41.75 56.66 -16.02
N LEU A 230 -42.48 56.26 -17.05
CA LEU A 230 -42.35 54.95 -17.67
C LEU A 230 -41.02 54.81 -18.42
N GLU A 231 -40.55 55.89 -19.04
CA GLU A 231 -39.24 55.95 -19.69
C GLU A 231 -38.09 55.84 -18.67
N ARG A 232 -38.20 56.50 -17.51
CA ARG A 232 -37.23 56.33 -16.40
C ARG A 232 -37.19 54.90 -15.90
N LEU A 233 -38.36 54.29 -15.64
CA LEU A 233 -38.43 52.90 -15.20
C LEU A 233 -37.85 51.94 -16.25
N HIS A 234 -38.09 52.18 -17.55
CA HIS A 234 -37.45 51.41 -18.61
C HIS A 234 -35.93 51.61 -18.68
N GLY A 235 -35.44 52.79 -18.33
CA GLY A 235 -34.01 53.06 -18.18
C GLY A 235 -33.40 52.27 -17.03
N ASP A 236 -34.03 52.31 -15.85
CA ASP A 236 -33.57 51.58 -14.65
C ASP A 236 -33.58 50.07 -14.86
N VAL A 237 -34.62 49.53 -15.52
CA VAL A 237 -34.70 48.11 -15.88
C VAL A 237 -33.57 47.73 -16.82
N ARG A 238 -33.28 48.53 -17.87
CA ARG A 238 -32.17 48.25 -18.80
C ARG A 238 -30.82 48.23 -18.08
N VAL A 239 -30.55 49.19 -17.19
CA VAL A 239 -29.33 49.20 -16.38
C VAL A 239 -29.26 47.97 -15.45
N GLY A 240 -30.40 47.56 -14.89
CA GLY A 240 -30.50 46.33 -14.11
C GLY A 240 -30.18 45.07 -14.91
N GLU A 241 -30.73 44.95 -16.12
CA GLU A 241 -30.49 43.84 -17.05
C GLU A 241 -29.01 43.75 -17.46
N GLU A 242 -28.37 44.88 -17.79
CA GLU A 242 -26.95 44.94 -18.12
C GLU A 242 -26.06 44.48 -16.94
N ARG A 243 -26.40 44.90 -15.71
CA ARG A 243 -25.69 44.47 -14.50
C ARG A 243 -25.86 42.98 -14.25
N LEU A 244 -27.07 42.45 -14.40
CA LEU A 244 -27.35 41.02 -14.25
C LEU A 244 -26.62 40.19 -15.32
N PHE A 245 -26.58 40.68 -16.55
CA PHE A 245 -25.82 40.05 -17.63
C PHE A 245 -24.33 39.98 -17.30
N LEU A 246 -23.74 41.09 -16.84
CA LEU A 246 -22.32 41.11 -16.44
C LEU A 246 -22.05 40.18 -15.26
N LEU A 247 -22.91 40.16 -14.26
CA LEU A 247 -22.78 39.27 -13.10
C LEU A 247 -22.88 37.80 -13.51
N SER A 248 -23.83 37.45 -14.38
CA SER A 248 -23.99 36.09 -14.92
C SER A 248 -22.77 35.65 -15.71
N LYS A 249 -22.19 36.54 -16.53
CA LYS A 249 -20.96 36.26 -17.27
C LYS A 249 -19.79 35.98 -16.33
N ASN A 250 -19.60 36.80 -15.31
CA ASN A 250 -18.52 36.63 -14.33
C ASN A 250 -18.67 35.32 -13.53
N ILE A 251 -19.90 34.98 -13.12
CA ILE A 251 -20.18 33.71 -12.44
C ILE A 251 -19.79 32.54 -13.35
N HIS A 252 -20.19 32.58 -14.62
CA HIS A 252 -19.87 31.52 -15.57
C HIS A 252 -18.36 31.36 -15.78
N GLU A 253 -17.62 32.46 -15.91
CA GLU A 253 -16.15 32.42 -16.02
C GLU A 253 -15.49 31.83 -14.76
N LEU A 254 -15.98 32.17 -13.57
CA LEU A 254 -15.50 31.60 -12.31
C LEU A 254 -15.84 30.11 -12.18
N GLU A 255 -17.02 29.68 -12.61
CA GLU A 255 -17.41 28.27 -12.64
C GLU A 255 -16.50 27.46 -13.57
N CYS A 256 -16.19 27.97 -14.76
CA CYS A 256 -15.24 27.35 -15.68
C CYS A 256 -13.85 27.21 -15.03
N SER A 257 -13.33 28.27 -14.39
CA SER A 257 -12.04 28.21 -13.71
C SER A 257 -12.03 27.22 -12.54
N CYS A 258 -13.11 27.16 -11.75
CA CYS A 258 -13.24 26.18 -10.67
C CYS A 258 -13.27 24.74 -11.19
N GLN A 259 -13.94 24.52 -12.33
CA GLN A 259 -14.01 23.21 -12.96
C GLN A 259 -12.64 22.75 -13.48
N GLU A 260 -11.88 23.64 -14.14
CA GLU A 260 -10.51 23.38 -14.56
C GLU A 260 -9.60 23.03 -13.37
N ALA A 261 -9.68 23.80 -12.28
CA ALA A 261 -8.92 23.54 -11.06
C ALA A 261 -9.27 22.18 -10.43
N LYS A 262 -10.55 21.81 -10.46
CA LYS A 262 -11.03 20.51 -9.98
C LYS A 262 -10.51 19.35 -10.84
N GLU A 263 -10.46 19.52 -12.16
CA GLU A 263 -9.91 18.53 -13.09
C GLU A 263 -8.41 18.34 -12.87
N LEU A 264 -7.65 19.43 -12.71
CA LEU A 264 -6.22 19.39 -12.37
C LEU A 264 -5.98 18.69 -11.03
N LEU A 265 -6.79 18.97 -10.01
CA LEU A 265 -6.70 18.30 -8.72
C LEU A 265 -6.99 16.80 -8.85
N SER A 266 -8.04 16.45 -9.59
CA SER A 266 -8.42 15.05 -9.84
C SER A 266 -7.30 14.30 -10.58
N TYR A 267 -6.69 14.93 -11.59
CA TYR A 267 -5.53 14.40 -12.29
C TYR A 267 -4.35 14.16 -11.33
N ARG A 268 -3.99 15.14 -10.50
CA ARG A 268 -2.91 14.99 -9.50
C ARG A 268 -3.17 13.87 -8.51
N ILE A 269 -4.41 13.73 -8.03
CA ILE A 269 -4.80 12.63 -7.13
C ILE A 269 -4.63 11.29 -7.85
N SER A 270 -5.11 11.17 -9.10
CA SER A 270 -4.99 9.94 -9.88
C SER A 270 -3.53 9.54 -10.12
N LEU A 271 -2.66 10.52 -10.39
CA LEU A 271 -1.22 10.30 -10.57
C LEU A 271 -0.54 9.87 -9.27
N ARG A 272 -0.90 10.48 -8.14
CA ARG A 272 -0.40 10.07 -6.83
C ARG A 272 -0.82 8.62 -6.54
N ASP A 273 -2.10 8.31 -6.74
CA ASP A 273 -2.63 6.99 -6.41
C ASP A 273 -2.06 5.90 -7.35
N SER A 274 -1.79 6.22 -8.62
CA SER A 274 -1.10 5.30 -9.54
C SER A 274 0.34 5.04 -9.11
N LYS A 275 1.08 6.07 -8.67
CA LYS A 275 2.43 5.90 -8.10
C LYS A 275 2.42 5.04 -6.85
N ILE A 276 1.48 5.28 -5.93
CA ILE A 276 1.34 4.48 -4.70
C ILE A 276 1.03 3.02 -5.06
N ARG A 277 0.10 2.77 -5.99
CA ARG A 277 -0.21 1.40 -6.46
C ARG A 277 1.01 0.72 -7.07
N ALA A 278 1.78 1.42 -7.91
CA ALA A 278 3.00 0.86 -8.50
C ALA A 278 4.06 0.53 -7.43
N PHE A 279 4.24 1.40 -6.44
CA PHE A 279 5.15 1.17 -5.32
C PHE A 279 4.74 -0.04 -4.49
N LEU A 280 3.46 -0.13 -4.12
CA LEU A 280 2.93 -1.28 -3.38
C LEU A 280 3.09 -2.58 -4.18
N LYS A 281 2.82 -2.55 -5.49
CA LYS A 281 3.01 -3.70 -6.37
C LYS A 281 4.46 -4.18 -6.38
N PHE A 282 5.42 -3.26 -6.56
CA PHE A 282 6.84 -3.58 -6.51
C PHE A 282 7.24 -4.28 -5.20
N TRP A 283 6.78 -3.76 -4.06
CA TRP A 283 7.10 -4.37 -2.77
C TRP A 283 6.41 -5.72 -2.56
N SER A 284 5.19 -5.90 -3.06
CA SER A 284 4.52 -7.19 -3.04
C SER A 284 5.27 -8.24 -3.86
N GLU A 285 5.75 -7.89 -5.05
CA GLU A 285 6.55 -8.77 -5.90
C GLU A 285 7.89 -9.12 -5.24
N LYS A 286 8.55 -8.14 -4.60
CA LYS A 286 9.78 -8.37 -3.83
C LYS A 286 9.56 -9.29 -2.63
N ALA A 287 8.45 -9.12 -1.92
CA ALA A 287 8.09 -9.95 -0.78
C ALA A 287 7.80 -11.39 -1.20
N GLU A 288 7.04 -11.60 -2.27
CA GLU A 288 6.79 -12.95 -2.79
C GLU A 288 8.07 -13.61 -3.29
N ALA A 289 8.92 -12.90 -4.03
CA ALA A 289 10.22 -13.44 -4.45
C ALA A 289 11.14 -13.82 -3.26
N ALA A 290 11.11 -13.05 -2.18
CA ALA A 290 11.86 -13.37 -0.96
C ALA A 290 11.28 -14.62 -0.26
N LYS A 291 9.96 -14.72 -0.19
CA LYS A 291 9.24 -15.87 0.38
C LYS A 291 9.49 -17.14 -0.42
N GLU A 292 9.44 -17.10 -1.74
CA GLU A 292 9.79 -18.23 -2.61
C GLU A 292 11.22 -18.71 -2.39
N LYS A 293 12.19 -17.77 -2.35
CA LYS A 293 13.59 -18.10 -2.03
C LYS A 293 13.74 -18.75 -0.66
N TYR A 294 13.01 -18.26 0.35
CA TYR A 294 13.02 -18.86 1.68
C TYR A 294 12.44 -20.28 1.66
N LEU A 295 11.30 -20.49 0.99
CA LEU A 295 10.68 -21.81 0.86
C LEU A 295 11.62 -22.79 0.16
N GLN A 296 12.27 -22.39 -0.94
CA GLN A 296 13.25 -23.21 -1.64
C GLN A 296 14.41 -23.62 -0.73
N ARG A 297 14.99 -22.67 0.02
CA ARG A 297 16.06 -22.96 0.98
C ARG A 297 15.60 -23.89 2.10
N LYS A 298 14.37 -23.70 2.60
CA LYS A 298 13.79 -24.56 3.63
C LYS A 298 13.63 -25.99 3.13
N LEU A 299 13.15 -26.17 1.89
CA LEU A 299 13.05 -27.50 1.28
C LEU A 299 14.43 -28.14 1.09
N GLN A 300 15.44 -27.38 0.66
CA GLN A 300 16.81 -27.87 0.53
C GLN A 300 17.39 -28.30 1.89
N SER A 301 17.17 -27.51 2.96
CA SER A 301 17.60 -27.86 4.31
C SER A 301 16.97 -29.16 4.79
N LEU A 302 15.65 -29.30 4.62
CA LEU A 302 14.93 -30.52 5.01
C LEU A 302 15.41 -31.75 4.24
N HIS A 303 15.73 -31.58 2.95
CA HIS A 303 16.29 -32.66 2.15
C HIS A 303 17.69 -33.08 2.64
N LEU A 304 18.56 -32.10 2.92
CA LEU A 304 19.89 -32.36 3.49
C LEU A 304 19.81 -33.03 4.86
N GLU A 305 18.89 -32.58 5.73
CA GLU A 305 18.65 -33.20 7.04
C GLU A 305 18.19 -34.66 6.89
N SER A 306 17.32 -34.97 5.93
CA SER A 306 16.91 -36.34 5.62
C SER A 306 18.11 -37.20 5.20
N LEU A 307 18.97 -36.69 4.33
CA LEU A 307 20.18 -37.41 3.89
C LEU A 307 21.14 -37.65 5.06
N HIS A 308 21.34 -36.65 5.92
CA HIS A 308 22.17 -36.80 7.12
C HIS A 308 21.59 -37.84 8.09
N GLN A 309 20.28 -37.91 8.27
CA GLN A 309 19.64 -38.93 9.09
C GLN A 309 19.85 -40.35 8.52
N GLU A 310 19.77 -40.51 7.20
CA GLU A 310 20.05 -41.79 6.52
C GLU A 310 21.51 -42.22 6.69
N GLU A 311 22.46 -41.29 6.49
CA GLU A 311 23.89 -41.54 6.72
C GLU A 311 24.18 -41.89 8.18
N GLU A 312 23.58 -41.18 9.13
CA GLU A 312 23.75 -41.44 10.55
C GLU A 312 23.25 -42.86 10.91
N LEU A 313 22.09 -43.26 10.40
CA LEU A 313 21.56 -44.61 10.57
C LEU A 313 22.51 -45.65 9.99
N ARG A 314 23.05 -45.42 8.80
CA ARG A 314 24.03 -46.31 8.15
C ARG A 314 25.30 -46.45 8.98
N LEU A 315 25.83 -45.36 9.51
CA LEU A 315 27.02 -45.36 10.36
C LEU A 315 26.76 -46.07 11.69
N ARG A 316 25.59 -45.86 12.32
CA ARG A 316 25.19 -46.56 13.55
C ARG A 316 25.13 -48.08 13.33
N GLN A 317 24.54 -48.53 12.22
CA GLN A 317 24.50 -49.96 11.87
C GLN A 317 25.90 -50.53 11.64
N LEU A 318 26.77 -49.78 10.95
CA LEU A 318 28.15 -50.20 10.70
C LEU A 318 28.94 -50.31 12.00
N MET A 319 28.78 -49.35 12.91
CA MET A 319 29.38 -49.37 14.25
C MET A 319 28.91 -50.57 15.07
N GLN A 320 27.60 -50.88 15.04
CA GLN A 320 27.07 -52.08 15.70
C GLN A 320 27.68 -53.37 15.14
N LYS A 321 27.76 -53.50 13.81
CA LYS A 321 28.41 -54.64 13.16
C LYS A 321 29.87 -54.77 13.58
N ARG A 322 30.64 -53.68 13.55
CA ARG A 322 32.05 -53.68 13.96
C ARG A 322 32.24 -54.02 15.45
N ARG A 323 31.34 -53.56 16.31
CA ARG A 323 31.34 -53.93 17.73
C ARG A 323 31.08 -55.42 17.91
N ALA A 324 30.10 -55.99 17.19
CA ALA A 324 29.82 -57.43 17.25
C ALA A 324 31.06 -58.26 16.81
N THR A 325 31.67 -57.91 15.68
CA THR A 325 32.88 -58.60 15.21
C THR A 325 34.06 -58.47 16.19
N TYR A 326 34.16 -57.34 16.89
CA TYR A 326 35.20 -57.16 17.91
C TYR A 326 34.93 -58.04 19.14
N MET A 327 33.68 -58.10 19.61
CA MET A 327 33.28 -58.98 20.71
C MET A 327 33.56 -60.44 20.39
N GLU A 328 33.22 -60.89 19.18
CA GLU A 328 33.53 -62.25 18.70
C GLU A 328 35.04 -62.53 18.72
N ALA A 329 35.86 -61.61 18.20
CA ALA A 329 37.31 -61.74 18.23
C ALA A 329 37.89 -61.73 19.66
N GLU A 330 37.29 -60.95 20.57
CA GLU A 330 37.67 -60.93 21.99
C GLU A 330 37.33 -62.27 22.67
N ASP A 331 36.17 -62.83 22.37
CA ASP A 331 35.74 -64.15 22.85
C ASP A 331 36.64 -65.27 22.33
N GLU A 332 37.00 -65.24 21.05
CA GLU A 332 37.98 -66.16 20.47
C GLU A 332 39.35 -66.04 21.16
N CYS A 333 39.82 -64.80 21.40
CA CYS A 333 41.08 -64.57 22.10
C CYS A 333 41.04 -65.13 23.52
N ARG A 334 39.92 -64.95 24.24
CA ARG A 334 39.70 -65.54 25.57
C ARG A 334 39.73 -67.06 25.52
N HIS A 335 39.01 -67.67 24.57
CA HIS A 335 39.00 -69.12 24.37
C HIS A 335 40.42 -69.68 24.15
N TRP A 336 41.19 -69.07 23.24
CA TRP A 336 42.55 -69.50 22.95
C TRP A 336 43.50 -69.31 24.14
N LYS A 337 43.35 -68.23 24.91
CA LYS A 337 44.12 -68.04 26.16
C LYS A 337 43.84 -69.16 27.16
N GLU A 338 42.58 -69.55 27.34
CA GLU A 338 42.20 -70.62 28.27
C GLU A 338 42.72 -71.98 27.80
N LYS A 339 42.60 -72.28 26.51
CA LYS A 339 43.17 -73.50 25.91
C LYS A 339 44.69 -73.56 26.05
N THR A 340 45.38 -72.42 25.92
CA THR A 340 46.83 -72.33 26.12
C THR A 340 47.22 -72.57 27.58
N LYS A 341 46.41 -72.12 28.54
CA LYS A 341 46.61 -72.45 29.97
C LYS A 341 46.43 -73.94 30.24
N GLN A 342 45.40 -74.55 29.66
CA GLN A 342 45.17 -76.00 29.79
C GLN A 342 46.32 -76.82 29.18
N THR A 343 46.78 -76.49 27.98
CA THR A 343 47.94 -77.19 27.38
C THR A 343 49.21 -76.98 28.20
N LYS A 344 49.41 -75.79 28.77
CA LYS A 344 50.52 -75.54 29.70
C LYS A 344 50.44 -76.47 30.92
N PHE A 345 49.26 -76.58 31.54
CA PHE A 345 49.04 -77.49 32.66
C PHE A 345 49.34 -78.95 32.28
N PHE A 346 48.84 -79.44 31.14
CA PHE A 346 49.13 -80.80 30.66
C PHE A 346 50.61 -81.03 30.36
N LEU A 347 51.34 -80.01 29.87
CA LEU A 347 52.77 -80.10 29.65
C LEU A 347 53.55 -80.17 30.97
N GLU A 348 53.13 -79.40 31.98
CA GLU A 348 53.69 -79.47 33.34
C GLU A 348 53.43 -80.85 33.98
N GLU A 349 52.20 -81.37 33.90
CA GLU A 349 51.86 -82.71 34.37
C GLU A 349 52.66 -83.80 33.65
N LYS A 350 52.78 -83.71 32.32
CA LYS A 350 53.63 -84.62 31.54
C LYS A 350 55.09 -84.56 32.01
N ALA A 351 55.63 -83.37 32.25
CA ALA A 351 56.99 -83.23 32.77
C ALA A 351 57.15 -83.92 34.14
N THR A 352 56.15 -83.83 35.03
CA THR A 352 56.17 -84.57 36.30
C THR A 352 56.08 -86.09 36.12
N LEU A 353 55.26 -86.57 35.18
CA LEU A 353 55.16 -87.99 34.85
C LEU A 353 56.47 -88.52 34.24
N ASP A 354 57.11 -87.73 33.38
CA ASP A 354 58.41 -88.07 32.79
C ASP A 354 59.50 -88.16 33.89
N GLN A 355 59.48 -87.25 34.87
CA GLN A 355 60.36 -87.33 36.05
C GLN A 355 60.10 -88.59 36.89
N LEU A 356 58.84 -88.93 37.15
CA LEU A 356 58.48 -90.16 37.87
C LEU A 356 58.87 -91.41 37.09
N ASN A 357 58.67 -91.44 35.78
CA ASN A 357 59.11 -92.54 34.92
C ASN A 357 60.63 -92.72 34.95
N GLN A 358 61.39 -91.62 34.93
CA GLN A 358 62.85 -91.68 35.12
C GLN A 358 63.23 -92.24 36.49
N ALA A 359 62.54 -91.84 37.56
CA ALA A 359 62.77 -92.37 38.90
C ALA A 359 62.41 -93.87 39.00
N ILE A 360 61.32 -94.31 38.38
CA ILE A 360 60.96 -95.73 38.31
C ILE A 360 62.03 -96.51 37.55
N LEU A 361 62.50 -96.00 36.40
CA LEU A 361 63.59 -96.62 35.66
C LEU A 361 64.84 -96.76 36.52
N GLN A 362 65.25 -95.70 37.24
CA GLN A 362 66.36 -95.73 38.19
C GLN A 362 66.15 -96.80 39.27
N VAL A 363 64.98 -96.85 39.91
CA VAL A 363 64.66 -97.87 40.92
C VAL A 363 64.67 -99.28 40.33
N THR A 364 64.16 -99.49 39.12
CA THR A 364 64.23 -100.81 38.46
C THR A 364 65.67 -101.19 38.08
N GLU A 365 66.51 -100.24 37.70
CA GLU A 365 67.93 -100.44 37.46
C GLU A 365 68.65 -100.82 38.77
N GLU A 366 68.37 -100.08 39.85
CA GLU A 366 68.85 -100.37 41.19
C GLU A 366 68.37 -101.74 41.68
N GLU A 367 67.11 -102.10 41.47
CA GLU A 367 66.56 -103.41 41.80
C GLU A 367 67.24 -104.52 40.98
N ARG A 368 67.53 -104.31 39.69
CA ARG A 368 68.34 -105.25 38.89
C ARG A 368 69.75 -105.38 39.48
N VAL A 369 70.37 -104.29 39.92
CA VAL A 369 71.69 -104.30 40.57
C VAL A 369 71.63 -105.05 41.91
N TRP A 370 70.61 -104.82 42.73
CA TRP A 370 70.38 -105.51 44.00
C TRP A 370 70.07 -106.99 43.80
N ARG A 371 69.26 -107.37 42.81
CA ARG A 371 69.01 -108.76 42.43
C ARG A 371 70.30 -109.45 41.97
N LYS A 372 71.16 -108.77 41.17
CA LYS A 372 72.50 -109.26 40.82
C LYS A 372 73.41 -109.42 42.05
N LYS A 373 73.38 -108.47 43.00
CA LYS A 373 74.11 -108.55 44.28
C LYS A 373 73.62 -109.70 45.18
N LEU A 374 72.31 -109.91 45.27
CA LEU A 374 71.69 -111.01 46.02
C LEU A 374 72.07 -112.37 45.43
N LEU A 375 72.05 -112.49 44.11
CA LEU A 375 72.51 -113.68 43.39
C LEU A 375 74.02 -113.96 43.62
N SER A 376 74.85 -112.92 43.73
CA SER A 376 76.27 -113.07 44.07
C SER A 376 76.52 -113.36 45.57
N THR A 377 75.67 -112.88 46.48
CA THR A 377 75.75 -113.26 47.91
C THR A 377 75.22 -114.68 48.19
N ARG A 378 74.35 -115.23 47.34
CA ARG A 378 73.89 -116.64 47.45
C ARG A 378 74.95 -117.65 46.99
N ILE A 379 75.96 -117.20 46.23
CA ILE A 379 77.09 -118.02 45.80
C ILE A 379 78.22 -118.02 46.85
N ASN A 380 78.29 -117.04 47.75
CA ASN A 380 79.39 -116.89 48.73
C ASN A 380 79.12 -117.50 50.13
N LYS A 381 78.24 -118.50 50.26
CA LYS A 381 78.00 -119.25 51.52
C LYS A 381 78.06 -120.77 51.36
N GLN A 382 78.87 -121.27 50.43
CA GLN A 382 79.36 -122.66 50.41
C GLN A 382 80.87 -122.69 50.10
N GLU A 383 81.62 -122.68 51.21
CA GLU A 383 82.85 -123.42 51.55
C GLU A 383 84.16 -123.31 50.73
N PRO A 384 85.30 -123.44 51.44
CA PRO A 384 86.60 -122.95 51.02
C PRO A 384 87.41 -124.01 50.29
N ASN A 385 88.32 -123.56 49.42
CA ASN A 385 89.34 -124.41 48.82
C ASN A 385 90.74 -123.92 49.23
N THR A 386 91.49 -124.84 49.81
CA THR A 386 92.89 -124.69 50.21
C THR A 386 93.85 -124.75 49.02
N LYS A 387 94.87 -123.88 49.08
CA LYS A 387 96.29 -123.98 48.62
C LYS A 387 96.76 -123.19 47.38
N GLY A 388 97.85 -122.44 47.63
CA GLY A 388 98.91 -121.97 46.71
C GLY A 388 98.75 -120.50 46.31
N GLU A 389 99.46 -119.50 46.86
CA GLU A 389 100.89 -119.14 46.63
C GLU A 389 101.20 -119.07 45.11
N GLU A 390 101.53 -117.95 44.45
CA GLU A 390 102.58 -116.92 44.65
C GLU A 390 102.28 -115.72 43.69
N GLU A 391 102.45 -114.47 44.12
CA GLU A 391 103.42 -113.45 43.63
C GLU A 391 103.24 -112.79 42.23
N GLY A 392 103.46 -111.45 42.21
CA GLY A 392 103.92 -110.66 41.05
C GLY A 392 102.85 -109.82 40.34
N LYS A 393 102.69 -108.52 40.62
CA LYS A 393 103.36 -107.37 39.97
C LYS A 393 103.20 -107.33 38.44
N ASP A 394 102.34 -106.44 37.96
CA ASP A 394 102.71 -105.16 37.33
C ASP A 394 101.51 -104.19 37.29
#